data_AF-A0A923TZD7-F1
#
_entry.id   AF-A0A923TZD7-F1
#
_cell.length_a   1.000
_cell.length_b   1.000
_cell.length_c   1.000
_cell.angle_alpha   90.00
_cell.angle_beta   90.00
_cell.angle_gamma   90.00
#
_symmetry.space_group_name_H-M   'P 1'
#
loop_
_entity.id
_entity.type
_entity.pdbx_description
1 polymer ?
#
loop_
_entity_poly.entity_id
_entity_poly.type
_entity_poly.pdbx_seq_one_letter_code
_entity_poly.pdbx_strand_id
1 'polypeptide(L)'
;MVLQQYPAINILPDAKNLRSRVSYTRYFTIADSAESGGHQSATYYSYDAHGNVDSLLLDYKDIAGMNRNNRFKKIVYKYDLISGKVNEVAYQHDSADAF
;
A
#
# COMPACT_ATOMS: atom_id res chain seq x y z
N MET A 1 22.46 -10.77 -23.17
CA MET A 1 21.94 -10.43 -21.82
C MET A 1 20.50 -10.01 -22.01
N VAL A 2 19.55 -10.92 -21.79
CA VAL A 2 18.11 -10.65 -21.93
C VAL A 2 17.65 -10.04 -20.61
N LEU A 3 17.23 -8.79 -20.63
CA LEU A 3 16.59 -8.16 -19.48
C LEU A 3 15.24 -8.83 -19.28
N GLN A 4 15.11 -9.67 -18.24
CA GLN A 4 13.82 -10.19 -17.82
C GLN A 4 13.00 -8.98 -17.33
N GLN A 5 12.05 -8.54 -18.16
CA GLN A 5 11.13 -7.49 -17.79
C GLN A 5 10.12 -8.09 -16.82
N TYR A 6 10.41 -7.98 -15.52
CA TYR A 6 9.45 -8.26 -14.46
C TYR A 6 8.20 -7.41 -14.71
N PRO A 7 6.98 -7.96 -14.61
CA PRO A 7 5.77 -7.18 -14.80
C PRO A 7 5.82 -6.00 -13.82
N ALA A 8 5.58 -4.80 -14.34
CA ALA A 8 5.52 -3.61 -13.51
C ALA A 8 4.50 -3.87 -12.40
N ILE A 9 5.00 -3.98 -11.16
CA ILE A 9 4.13 -3.96 -9.98
C ILE A 9 3.29 -2.69 -10.17
N ASN A 10 1.96 -2.82 -10.21
CA ASN A 10 1.11 -1.65 -10.29
C ASN A 10 1.15 -0.96 -8.92
N ILE A 11 2.22 -0.19 -8.70
CA ILE A 11 2.61 0.44 -7.42
C ILE A 11 1.68 1.61 -7.08
N LEU A 12 0.84 2.05 -8.01
CA LEU A 12 -0.08 3.14 -7.77
C LEU A 12 -1.20 2.66 -6.84
N PRO A 13 -1.39 3.29 -5.66
CA PRO A 13 -2.53 3.00 -4.81
C PRO A 13 -3.81 3.35 -5.58
N ASP A 14 -4.73 2.41 -5.63
CA ASP A 14 -6.00 2.59 -6.31
C ASP A 14 -6.91 3.45 -5.43
N ALA A 15 -7.01 4.74 -5.76
CA ALA A 15 -7.72 5.73 -4.97
C ALA A 15 -9.25 5.57 -5.12
N LYS A 16 -9.83 4.59 -4.42
CA LYS A 16 -11.26 4.24 -4.49
C LYS A 16 -12.05 4.64 -3.24
N ASN A 17 -13.23 5.20 -3.47
CA ASN A 17 -14.25 5.51 -2.45
C ASN A 17 -13.76 6.37 -1.26
N LEU A 18 -12.86 7.33 -1.50
CA LEU A 18 -12.17 8.09 -0.46
C LEU A 18 -12.97 9.25 0.16
N ARG A 19 -14.13 9.63 -0.41
CA ARG A 19 -14.91 10.78 0.09
C ARG A 19 -15.32 10.55 1.54
N SER A 20 -14.99 11.52 2.41
CA SER A 20 -15.23 11.46 3.86
C SER A 20 -14.50 10.31 4.57
N ARG A 21 -13.41 9.80 3.99
CA ARG A 21 -12.55 8.75 4.56
C ARG A 21 -11.09 9.19 4.56
N VAL A 22 -10.28 8.54 5.39
CA VAL A 22 -8.84 8.78 5.44
C VAL A 22 -8.22 8.23 4.15
N SER A 23 -7.66 9.09 3.31
CA SER A 23 -7.05 8.67 2.04
C SER A 23 -5.64 8.10 2.23
N TYR A 24 -4.88 8.71 3.13
CA TYR A 24 -3.55 8.25 3.51
C TYR A 24 -3.16 8.77 4.89
N THR A 25 -2.21 8.11 5.52
CA THR A 25 -1.46 8.60 6.68
C THR A 25 0.02 8.64 6.33
N ARG A 26 0.74 9.61 6.89
CA ARG A 26 2.18 9.78 6.67
C ARG A 26 2.86 10.02 7.99
N TYR A 27 4.02 9.40 8.15
CA TYR A 27 4.93 9.65 9.24
C TYR A 27 6.17 10.36 8.71
N PHE A 28 6.58 11.38 9.46
CA PHE A 28 7.63 12.32 9.09
C PHE A 28 8.67 12.36 10.21
N THR A 29 9.93 12.45 9.82
CA THR A 29 10.99 12.81 10.76
C THR A 29 11.13 14.33 10.77
N ILE A 30 11.89 14.87 11.72
CA ILE A 30 12.22 16.30 11.73
C ILE A 30 13.00 16.70 10.47
N ALA A 31 13.74 15.76 9.86
CA ALA A 31 14.51 15.97 8.63
C ALA A 31 13.64 15.92 7.35
N ASP A 32 12.62 15.06 7.31
CA ASP A 32 11.62 15.00 6.23
C ASP A 32 10.37 15.76 6.64
N SER A 33 10.37 17.09 6.52
CA SER A 33 9.21 17.89 6.89
C SER A 33 8.03 17.66 5.92
N ALA A 34 6.80 17.76 6.43
CA ALA A 34 5.59 17.66 5.62
C ALA A 34 5.52 18.71 4.49
N GLU A 35 6.09 19.88 4.73
CA GLU A 35 6.25 20.99 3.78
C GLU A 35 7.03 20.59 2.52
N SER A 36 8.00 19.69 2.64
CA SER A 36 8.80 19.21 1.51
C SER A 36 8.10 18.13 0.66
N GLY A 37 6.92 17.68 1.09
CA GLY A 37 6.25 16.53 0.48
C GLY A 37 6.96 15.19 0.69
N GLY A 38 7.99 15.15 1.53
CA GLY A 38 8.68 13.93 1.96
C GLY A 38 7.83 13.08 2.91
N HIS A 39 8.30 11.89 3.27
CA HIS A 39 7.76 11.06 4.35
C HIS A 39 8.74 9.91 4.58
N GLN A 40 8.89 9.51 5.85
CA GLN A 40 9.68 8.31 6.17
C GLN A 40 8.87 7.05 5.87
N SER A 41 7.59 7.07 6.24
CA SER A 41 6.63 6.02 5.89
C SER A 41 5.27 6.61 5.57
N ALA A 42 4.54 5.95 4.67
CA ALA A 42 3.18 6.31 4.32
C ALA A 42 2.31 5.06 4.16
N THR A 43 1.04 5.20 4.54
CA THR A 43 0.00 4.20 4.29
C THR A 43 -1.10 4.84 3.46
N TYR A 44 -1.40 4.26 2.31
CA TYR A 44 -2.50 4.68 1.44
C TYR A 44 -3.64 3.68 1.55
N TYR A 45 -4.87 4.18 1.61
CA TYR A 45 -6.07 3.38 1.80
C TYR A 45 -6.91 3.38 0.51
N SER A 46 -7.47 2.22 0.15
CA SER A 46 -8.62 2.13 -0.75
C SER A 46 -9.80 1.52 0.01
N TYR A 47 -11.01 1.88 -0.41
CA TYR A 47 -12.21 1.36 0.21
C TYR A 47 -13.13 0.69 -0.81
N ASP A 48 -13.86 -0.34 -0.36
CA ASP A 48 -14.95 -0.93 -1.11
C ASP A 48 -16.18 0.02 -1.15
N ALA A 49 -17.24 -0.38 -1.86
CA ALA A 49 -18.47 0.41 -1.96
C ALA A 49 -19.23 0.54 -0.62
N HIS A 50 -19.01 -0.39 0.31
CA HIS A 50 -19.61 -0.40 1.65
C HIS A 50 -18.82 0.47 2.64
N GLY A 51 -17.58 0.84 2.30
CA GLY A 51 -16.70 1.66 3.10
C GLY A 51 -15.72 0.88 3.97
N ASN A 52 -15.57 -0.44 3.78
CA ASN A 52 -14.51 -1.22 4.40
C ASN A 52 -13.18 -0.98 3.65
N VAL A 53 -12.06 -1.21 4.33
CA VAL A 53 -10.73 -1.06 3.74
C VAL A 53 -10.49 -2.21 2.76
N ASP A 54 -10.54 -1.92 1.46
CA ASP A 54 -10.32 -2.91 0.40
C ASP A 54 -8.83 -3.27 0.28
N SER A 55 -7.97 -2.26 0.22
CA SER A 55 -6.52 -2.46 0.18
C SER A 55 -5.75 -1.36 0.91
N LEU A 56 -4.56 -1.73 1.38
CA LEU A 56 -3.57 -0.84 1.96
C LEU A 56 -2.28 -0.92 1.15
N LEU A 57 -1.70 0.22 0.83
CA LEU A 57 -0.35 0.30 0.28
C LEU A 57 0.56 0.98 1.30
N LEU A 58 1.53 0.25 1.81
CA LEU A 58 2.60 0.74 2.65
C LEU A 58 3.77 1.18 1.76
N ASP A 59 4.34 2.33 2.07
CA ASP A 59 5.48 2.92 1.41
C ASP A 59 6.55 3.27 2.47
N TYR A 60 7.71 2.61 2.39
CA TYR A 60 8.84 2.83 3.30
C TYR A 60 10.04 3.42 2.57
N LYS A 61 10.31 4.71 2.76
CA LYS A 61 11.31 5.45 1.96
C LYS A 61 12.74 5.28 2.46
N ASP A 62 12.95 5.25 3.78
CA ASP A 62 14.28 5.40 4.39
C ASP A 62 14.70 4.21 5.25
N ILE A 63 14.36 3.00 4.83
CA ILE A 63 14.86 1.77 5.45
C ILE A 63 16.15 1.35 4.75
N ALA A 64 17.26 1.29 5.49
CA ALA A 64 18.55 0.85 4.97
C ALA A 64 18.45 -0.56 4.37
N GLY A 65 18.94 -0.74 3.14
CA GLY A 65 18.84 -2.01 2.39
C GLY A 65 17.52 -2.20 1.63
N MET A 66 16.58 -1.27 1.72
CA MET A 66 15.36 -1.27 0.94
C MET A 66 15.58 -0.58 -0.41
N ASN A 67 15.28 -1.27 -1.51
CA ASN A 67 15.24 -0.76 -2.87
C ASN A 67 13.78 -0.48 -3.30
N ARG A 68 13.57 -0.01 -4.53
CA ARG A 68 12.21 0.29 -5.03
C ARG A 68 11.27 -0.92 -5.04
N ASN A 69 11.79 -2.14 -5.12
CA ASN A 69 11.00 -3.37 -5.25
C ASN A 69 10.49 -3.89 -3.90
N ASN A 70 11.17 -3.59 -2.80
CA ASN A 70 10.74 -4.00 -1.44
C ASN A 70 10.23 -2.82 -0.59
N ARG A 71 10.36 -1.59 -1.08
CA ARG A 71 9.82 -0.36 -0.47
C ARG A 71 8.29 -0.36 -0.34
N PHE A 72 7.60 -0.89 -1.33
CA PHE A 72 6.15 -0.91 -1.36
C PHE A 72 5.61 -2.27 -0.93
N LYS A 73 4.73 -2.28 0.06
CA LYS A 73 4.03 -3.49 0.53
C LYS A 73 2.53 -3.31 0.42
N LYS A 74 1.87 -4.14 -0.38
CA LYS A 74 0.41 -4.12 -0.54
C LYS A 74 -0.24 -5.18 0.34
N ILE A 75 -1.34 -4.81 1.00
CA ILE A 75 -2.20 -5.72 1.75
C ILE A 75 -3.60 -5.60 1.15
N VAL A 76 -4.24 -6.74 0.87
CA VAL A 76 -5.60 -6.78 0.32
C VAL A 76 -6.49 -7.57 1.27
N TYR A 77 -7.69 -7.05 1.52
CA TYR A 77 -8.69 -7.68 2.37
C TYR A 77 -9.85 -8.17 1.50
N LYS A 78 -10.38 -9.34 1.82
CA LYS A 78 -11.67 -9.80 1.27
C LYS A 78 -12.67 -9.97 2.39
N TYR A 79 -13.84 -9.36 2.20
CA TYR A 79 -14.93 -9.38 3.16
C TYR A 79 -16.08 -10.25 2.67
N ASP A 80 -16.83 -10.80 3.61
CA ASP A 80 -18.20 -11.24 3.35
C ASP A 80 -19.11 -10.01 3.21
N LEU A 81 -19.80 -9.88 2.07
CA LEU A 81 -20.61 -8.72 1.73
C LEU A 81 -21.82 -8.52 2.65
N ILE A 82 -22.28 -9.60 3.30
CA ILE A 82 -23.46 -9.55 4.18
C ILE A 82 -23.06 -9.21 5.61
N SER A 83 -22.07 -9.90 6.18
CA SER A 83 -21.70 -9.73 7.58
C SER A 83 -20.60 -8.71 7.83
N GLY A 84 -19.85 -8.27 6.81
CA GLY A 84 -18.69 -7.40 6.95
C GLY A 84 -17.47 -8.05 7.60
N LYS A 85 -17.50 -9.38 7.80
CA LYS A 85 -16.37 -10.13 8.36
C LYS A 85 -15.27 -10.32 7.33
N VAL A 86 -14.03 -10.32 7.79
CA VAL A 86 -12.86 -10.62 6.95
C VAL A 86 -12.79 -12.13 6.72
N ASN A 87 -12.80 -12.53 5.45
CA ASN A 87 -12.61 -13.90 5.01
C ASN A 87 -11.15 -14.20 4.65
N GLU A 88 -10.44 -13.21 4.10
CA GLU A 88 -9.06 -13.38 3.62
C GLU A 88 -8.26 -12.10 3.81
N VAL A 89 -6.97 -12.26 4.14
CA VAL A 89 -5.97 -11.19 4.11
C VAL A 89 -4.80 -11.69 3.28
N ALA A 90 -4.49 -10.99 2.19
CA ALA A 90 -3.37 -11.32 1.32
C ALA A 90 -2.26 -10.27 1.47
N TYR A 91 -1.07 -10.71 1.86
CA TYR A 91 0.13 -9.89 1.87
C TYR A 91 0.86 -10.00 0.53
N GLN A 92 1.20 -8.87 -0.08
CA GLN A 92 1.90 -8.81 -1.37
C GLN A 92 1.24 -9.67 -2.44
N HIS A 93 -0.08 -9.56 -2.56
CA HIS A 93 -0.84 -10.24 -3.60
C HIS A 93 -0.21 -10.00 -4.98
N ASP A 94 -0.07 -11.07 -5.77
CA ASP A 94 0.61 -11.12 -7.07
C ASP A 94 2.15 -11.00 -7.07
N SER A 95 2.79 -10.94 -5.91
CA SER A 95 4.26 -11.01 -5.81
C SER A 95 4.70 -12.37 -5.29
N ALA A 96 5.80 -12.90 -5.83
CA ALA A 96 6.42 -14.11 -5.30
C ALA A 96 6.88 -13.87 -3.85
N ASP A 97 6.59 -14.82 -2.98
CA ASP A 97 7.09 -14.80 -1.62
C ASP A 97 8.62 -14.94 -1.64
N ALA A 98 9.31 -13.94 -1.12
CA ALA A 98 10.76 -13.90 -1.08
C ALA A 98 11.17 -13.41 0.31
N PHE A 99 11.80 -14.31 1.06
CA PHE A 99 12.40 -14.05 2.37
C PHE A 99 13.59 -13.11 2.28
#